data_AF-A0A9E2F2Y5-F1
#
_entry.id   AF-A0A9E2F2Y5-F1
#
_cell.length_a   1.000
_cell.length_b   1.000
_cell.length_c   1.000
_cell.angle_alpha   90.00
_cell.angle_beta   90.00
_cell.angle_gamma   90.00
#
_symmetry.space_group_name_H-M   'P 1'
#
loop_
_entity.id
_entity.type
_entity.pdbx_description
1 polymer ?
#
loop_
_entity_poly.entity_id
_entity_poly.type
_entity_poly.pdbx_seq_one_letter_code
_entity_poly.pdbx_strand_id
1 'polypeptide(L)' 'LVKNQDRVLSRDEIMQALRGLDADIYSRAIDVLVSRLRQKLQHPGLIRTVRGQGYQLVNR' A
#
# COMPACT_ATOMS: atom_id res chain seq x y z
N LEU A 1 5.89 -1.58 -0.71
CA LEU A 1 5.36 -2.70 0.11
C LEU A 1 6.38 -3.83 0.24
N VAL A 2 6.78 -4.53 -0.83
CA VAL A 2 7.75 -5.66 -0.76
C VAL A 2 9.07 -5.29 -0.06
N LYS A 3 9.65 -4.12 -0.37
CA LYS A 3 10.87 -3.62 0.31
C LYS A 3 10.71 -3.37 1.83
N ASN A 4 9.49 -3.37 2.34
CA ASN A 4 9.15 -3.12 3.75
C ASN A 4 8.18 -4.20 4.24
N GLN A 5 8.44 -5.46 3.90
CA GLN A 5 7.59 -6.59 4.31
C GLN A 5 7.44 -6.65 5.82
N ASP A 6 6.26 -7.08 6.29
CA ASP A 6 5.86 -7.17 7.69
C ASP A 6 5.88 -5.85 8.48
N ARG A 7 6.20 -4.71 7.84
CA ARG A 7 6.04 -3.38 8.43
C ARG A 7 4.73 -2.75 7.99
N VAL A 8 4.05 -2.08 8.93
CA VAL A 8 2.93 -1.20 8.60
C VAL A 8 3.50 0.07 7.98
N LEU A 9 3.02 0.41 6.78
CA LEU A 9 3.34 1.65 6.11
C LEU A 9 2.09 2.53 6.06
N SER A 10 2.23 3.75 6.54
CA SER A 10 1.20 4.78 6.44
C SER A 10 0.96 5.20 4.99
N ARG A 11 -0.18 5.84 4.75
CA ARG A 11 -0.52 6.35 3.41
C ARG A 11 0.50 7.37 2.93
N ASP A 12 1.01 8.20 3.84
CA ASP A 12 2.00 9.23 3.54
C ASP A 12 3.37 8.62 3.26
N GLU A 13 3.80 7.60 4.01
CA GLU A 13 5.03 6.85 3.70
C GLU A 13 4.94 6.15 2.33
N ILE A 14 3.79 5.54 2.01
CA ILE A 14 3.58 4.92 0.70
C ILE A 14 3.60 5.99 -0.39
N MET A 15 2.95 7.14 -0.17
CA MET A 15 2.95 8.26 -1.11
C MET A 15 4.37 8.81 -1.32
N GLN A 16 5.12 9.03 -0.25
CA GLN A 16 6.49 9.54 -0.30
C GLN A 16 7.42 8.58 -1.06
N ALA A 17 7.27 7.27 -0.85
CA ALA A 17 8.02 6.25 -1.59
C ALA A 17 7.67 6.19 -3.09
N LEU A 18 6.55 6.80 -3.52
CA LEU A 18 6.13 6.93 -4.92
C LEU A 18 6.55 8.28 -5.54
N ARG A 19 6.90 9.30 -4.73
CA ARG A 19 7.35 10.60 -5.22
C ARG A 19 8.71 10.43 -5.91
N GLY A 20 8.70 10.62 -7.23
CA GLY A 20 9.74 10.19 -8.16
C GLY A 20 9.15 9.67 -9.49
N LEU A 21 7.84 9.40 -9.50
CA LEU A 21 7.05 9.05 -10.69
C LEU A 21 5.94 10.10 -10.92
N ASP A 22 6.26 11.38 -11.20
CA ASP A 22 5.33 12.45 -11.62
C ASP A 22 3.91 12.40 -11.00
N ALA A 23 3.84 12.15 -9.70
CA ALA A 23 2.64 11.69 -9.04
C ALA A 23 2.16 12.71 -8.03
N ASP A 24 1.32 13.65 -8.48
CA ASP A 24 0.35 14.34 -7.63
C ASP A 24 -0.76 13.36 -7.19
N ILE A 25 -0.34 12.28 -6.53
CA ILE A 25 -1.21 11.23 -6.02
C ILE A 25 -1.71 11.70 -4.65
N TYR A 26 -2.93 12.23 -4.61
CA TYR A 26 -3.66 12.50 -3.37
C TYR A 26 -3.83 11.21 -2.54
N SER A 27 -3.91 11.32 -1.21
CA SER A 27 -3.99 10.17 -0.28
C SER A 27 -5.08 9.14 -0.62
N ARG A 28 -6.22 9.59 -1.18
CA ARG A 28 -7.31 8.70 -1.65
C ARG A 28 -6.90 7.77 -2.79
N ALA A 29 -5.91 8.16 -3.59
CA ALA A 29 -5.40 7.33 -4.68
C ALA A 29 -4.59 6.12 -4.14
N ILE A 30 -4.00 6.20 -2.94
CA ILE A 30 -3.32 5.05 -2.32
C ILE A 30 -4.32 3.90 -2.08
N ASP A 31 -5.51 4.21 -1.56
CA ASP A 31 -6.53 3.19 -1.26
C ASP A 31 -7.03 2.53 -2.56
N VAL A 32 -7.21 3.31 -3.62
CA VAL A 32 -7.56 2.81 -4.96
C VAL A 32 -6.44 1.92 -5.52
N LEU A 33 -5.18 2.35 -5.42
CA LEU A 33 -4.03 1.58 -5.91
C LEU A 33 -3.88 0.27 -5.14
N VAL A 34 -4.04 0.27 -3.82
CA VAL A 34 -4.00 -0.95 -3.01
C VAL A 34 -5.16 -1.88 -3.36
N SER A 35 -6.35 -1.35 -3.60
CA SER A 35 -7.50 -2.16 -4.05
C SER A 35 -7.23 -2.85 -5.39
N ARG A 36 -6.74 -2.08 -6.38
CA ARG A 36 -6.34 -2.62 -7.70
C ARG A 36 -5.22 -3.65 -7.58
N LEU A 37 -4.23 -3.40 -6.72
CA LEU A 37 -3.12 -4.31 -6.49
C LEU A 37 -3.61 -5.64 -5.88
N ARG A 38 -4.50 -5.60 -4.88
CA ARG A 38 -5.12 -6.81 -4.31
C ARG A 38 -5.85 -7.63 -5.36
N GLN A 39 -6.63 -6.98 -6.24
CA GLN A 39 -7.32 -7.65 -7.34
C GLN A 39 -6.33 -8.32 -8.31
N LYS A 40 -5.26 -7.62 -8.69
CA LYS A 40 -4.22 -8.17 -9.58
C LYS A 40 -3.47 -9.35 -8.98
N LEU A 41 -3.19 -9.33 -7.68
CA LEU A 41 -2.44 -10.38 -7.00
C LEU A 41 -3.27 -11.65 -6.78
N GLN A 42 -4.61 -11.57 -6.86
CA GLN A 42 -5.53 -12.70 -6.64
C GLN A 42 -5.29 -13.48 -5.33
N HIS A 43 -4.59 -12.88 -4.35
CA HIS A 43 -4.21 -13.51 -3.10
C HIS A 43 -4.78 -12.72 -1.92
N PRO A 44 -6.06 -12.94 -1.56
CA PRO A 44 -6.69 -12.24 -0.45
C PRO A 44 -5.90 -12.51 0.85
N GLY A 45 -5.50 -11.42 1.50
CA GLY A 45 -4.74 -11.46 2.75
C GLY A 45 -3.26 -11.10 2.62
N LEU A 46 -2.68 -11.07 1.41
CA LEU A 46 -1.26 -10.70 1.23
C LEU A 46 -0.98 -9.23 1.59
N ILE A 47 -1.95 -8.34 1.37
CA ILE A 47 -1.91 -6.94 1.82
C ILE A 47 -3.03 -6.72 2.84
N ARG A 48 -2.67 -6.46 4.10
CA ARG A 48 -3.58 -6.18 5.21
C ARG A 48 -3.82 -4.68 5.37
N THR A 49 -5.05 -4.30 5.65
CA THR A 49 -5.38 -2.94 6.11
C THR A 49 -5.26 -2.89 7.62
N VAL A 50 -4.43 -2.00 8.14
CA VAL A 50 -4.35 -1.68 9.56
C VAL A 50 -5.08 -0.35 9.76
N ARG A 51 -6.33 -0.42 10.26
CA ARG A 51 -7.22 0.74 10.36
C ARG A 51 -6.55 1.88 11.13
N GLY A 52 -6.65 3.10 10.61
CA GLY A 52 -6.01 4.30 11.17
C GLY A 52 -4.49 4.40 10.96
N GLN A 53 -3.81 3.30 10.58
CA GLN A 53 -2.35 3.29 10.45
C GLN A 53 -1.91 3.20 8.99
N GLY A 54 -2.45 2.26 8.21
CA GLY A 54 -2.07 2.10 6.80
C GLY A 54 -2.15 0.66 6.30
N TYR A 55 -1.11 0.22 5.59
CA TYR A 55 -1.08 -1.07 4.91
C TYR A 55 0.18 -1.86 5.24
N GLN A 56 0.02 -3.17 5.36
CA GLN A 56 1.12 -4.10 5.62
C GLN A 56 1.10 -5.21 4.57
N LEU A 57 2.26 -5.52 4.01
CA LEU A 57 2.44 -6.75 3.24
C LEU A 57 2.81 -7.85 4.25
N VAL A 58 2.00 -8.90 4.35
CA VAL A 58 2.27 -10.02 5.26
C VAL A 58 3.03 -11.10 4.52
N ASN A 59 4.07 -11.67 5.13
CA ASN A 59 4.61 -12.94 4.69
C ASN A 59 3.75 -14.08 5.25
N ARG A 60 3.43 -15.08 4.43
CA ARG A 60 2.81 -16.34 4.89
C ARG A 60 3.86 -17.43 4.89
#